data_AF-A0A1B1BNZ2-F1
#
_entry.id   AF-A0A1B1BNZ2-F1
#
_cell.length_a   1.000
_cell.length_b   1.000
_cell.length_c   1.000
_cell.angle_alpha   90.00
_cell.angle_beta   90.00
_cell.angle_gamma   90.00
#
_symmetry.space_group_name_H-M   'P 1'
#
loop_
_entity.id
_entity.type
_entity.pdbx_description
1 polymer ?
#
loop_
_entity_poly.entity_id
_entity_poly.type
_entity_poly.pdbx_seq_one_letter_code
_entity_poly.pdbx_strand_id
1 'polypeptide(L)'
;MKKQVQDEQPQFYTRLPVLRAERGMSRKELAELAGVHYQTIGYLERGEYSPSLVLALRIAAALGVPLDAVFSLTPFASMADQLYNTEGERR
;
A
#
# COMPACT_ATOMS: atom_id res chain seq x y z
N MET A 1 31.20 -14.39 -14.64
CA MET A 1 30.76 -13.86 -13.33
C MET A 1 29.25 -13.97 -13.25
N LYS A 2 28.73 -14.78 -12.31
CA LYS A 2 27.29 -14.90 -12.07
C LYS A 2 26.81 -13.58 -11.47
N LYS A 3 25.99 -12.81 -12.20
CA LYS A 3 25.27 -11.66 -11.63
C LYS A 3 24.35 -12.27 -10.58
N GLN A 4 24.66 -12.05 -9.30
CA GLN A 4 23.73 -12.35 -8.22
C GLN A 4 22.45 -11.58 -8.53
N VAL A 5 21.36 -12.31 -8.79
CA VAL A 5 20.02 -11.74 -8.83
C VAL A 5 19.76 -11.31 -7.41
N GLN A 6 19.99 -10.03 -7.11
CA GLN A 6 19.54 -9.43 -5.86
C GLN A 6 18.03 -9.59 -5.88
N ASP A 7 17.48 -10.25 -4.86
CA ASP A 7 16.05 -10.44 -4.66
C ASP A 7 15.31 -9.12 -4.94
N GLU A 8 14.66 -9.01 -6.11
CA GLU A 8 13.83 -7.87 -6.48
C GLU A 8 12.62 -7.88 -5.55
N GLN A 9 12.79 -7.22 -4.41
CA GLN A 9 11.72 -6.90 -3.48
C GLN A 9 10.57 -6.25 -4.25
N PRO A 10 9.33 -6.57 -3.93
CA PRO A 10 8.26 -6.35 -4.87
C PRO A 10 8.01 -4.87 -5.16
N GLN A 11 7.88 -4.60 -6.45
CA GLN A 11 7.69 -3.30 -7.07
C GLN A 11 6.25 -2.79 -6.88
N PHE A 12 5.89 -2.47 -5.65
CA PHE A 12 4.61 -1.83 -5.35
C PHE A 12 4.79 -0.68 -4.35
N TYR A 13 3.89 0.28 -4.47
CA TYR A 13 3.73 1.40 -3.55
C TYR A 13 2.50 1.14 -2.71
N THR A 14 2.54 1.56 -1.44
CA THR A 14 1.38 1.41 -0.55
C THR A 14 1.09 2.68 0.24
N ARG A 15 -0.20 2.97 0.41
CA ARG A 15 -0.73 3.96 1.37
C ARG A 15 -1.25 3.32 2.65
N LEU A 16 -1.03 2.01 2.82
CA LEU A 16 -1.51 1.23 3.98
C LEU A 16 -1.18 1.89 5.34
N PRO A 17 0.05 2.39 5.61
CA PRO A 17 0.34 3.01 6.90
C PRO A 17 -0.52 4.26 7.15
N VAL A 18 -0.69 5.08 6.13
CA VAL A 18 -1.45 6.35 6.19
C VAL A 18 -2.93 6.06 6.37
N LEU A 19 -3.52 5.23 5.51
CA LEU A 19 -4.94 4.89 5.54
C LEU A 19 -5.34 4.19 6.85
N ARG A 20 -4.45 3.38 7.41
CA ARG A 20 -4.66 2.75 8.72
C ARG A 20 -4.66 3.80 9.84
N ALA A 21 -3.68 4.71 9.83
CA ALA A 21 -3.57 5.76 10.84
C ALA A 21 -4.75 6.74 10.80
N GLU A 22 -5.24 7.11 9.61
CA GLU A 22 -6.43 7.96 9.43
C GLU A 22 -7.70 7.37 10.05
N ARG A 23 -7.77 6.05 10.16
CA ARG A 23 -8.88 5.32 10.81
C ARG A 23 -8.66 5.06 12.29
N GLY A 24 -7.54 5.51 12.86
CA GLY A 24 -7.17 5.22 14.25
C GLY A 24 -6.92 3.74 14.51
N MET A 25 -6.74 2.91 13.48
CA MET A 25 -6.56 1.47 13.63
C MET A 25 -5.11 1.14 14.01
N SER A 26 -4.92 0.23 14.95
CA SER A 26 -3.64 -0.43 15.20
C SER A 26 -3.34 -1.49 14.12
N ARG A 27 -2.07 -1.93 14.02
CA ARG A 27 -1.71 -3.03 13.13
C ARG A 27 -2.42 -4.33 13.51
N LYS A 28 -2.67 -4.54 14.80
CA LYS A 28 -3.33 -5.74 15.32
C LYS A 28 -4.80 -5.77 14.88
N GLU A 29 -5.53 -4.67 15.03
CA GLU A 29 -6.93 -4.57 14.60
C GLU A 29 -7.06 -4.78 13.09
N LEU A 30 -6.20 -4.15 12.28
CA LEU A 30 -6.23 -4.37 10.84
C LEU A 30 -5.89 -5.82 10.46
N ALA A 31 -4.95 -6.45 11.16
CA ALA A 31 -4.58 -7.84 10.93
C ALA A 31 -5.72 -8.81 11.30
N GLU A 32 -6.47 -8.53 12.37
CA GLU A 32 -7.65 -9.31 12.75
C GLU A 32 -8.73 -9.22 11.67
N LEU A 33 -9.04 -8.02 11.17
CA LEU A 33 -9.99 -7.82 10.08
C LEU A 33 -9.53 -8.48 8.77
N ALA A 34 -8.25 -8.37 8.46
CA ALA A 34 -7.63 -8.99 7.29
C ALA A 34 -7.29 -10.47 7.50
N GLY A 35 -7.61 -11.05 8.67
CA GLY A 35 -7.31 -12.41 9.13
C GLY A 35 -5.92 -12.91 8.76
N VAL A 36 -4.91 -12.19 9.24
CA VAL A 36 -3.48 -12.47 9.12
C VAL A 36 -2.79 -12.19 10.45
N HIS A 37 -1.52 -12.58 10.57
CA HIS A 37 -0.72 -12.23 11.74
C HIS A 37 -0.36 -10.73 11.72
N TYR A 38 -0.29 -10.06 12.87
CA TYR A 38 -0.03 -8.60 12.90
C TYR A 38 1.30 -8.19 12.26
N GLN A 39 2.31 -9.07 12.27
CA GLN A 39 3.59 -8.83 11.61
C GLN A 39 3.44 -8.70 10.10
N THR A 40 2.50 -9.42 9.48
CA THR A 40 2.16 -9.30 8.05
C THR A 40 1.84 -7.86 7.70
N ILE A 41 1.01 -7.17 8.49
CA ILE A 41 0.71 -5.75 8.26
C ILE A 41 1.97 -4.90 8.36
N GLY A 42 2.82 -5.16 9.35
CA GLY A 42 4.10 -4.45 9.49
C GLY A 42 5.04 -4.65 8.29
N TYR A 43 5.13 -5.85 7.75
CA TYR A 43 5.93 -6.16 6.56
C TYR A 43 5.38 -5.46 5.30
N LEU A 44 4.07 -5.49 5.11
CA LEU A 44 3.40 -4.81 4.00
C LEU A 44 3.59 -3.28 4.07
N GLU A 45 3.48 -2.68 5.25
CA GLU A 45 3.71 -1.25 5.45
C GLU A 45 5.13 -0.81 5.11
N ARG A 46 6.11 -1.71 5.24
CA ARG A 46 7.52 -1.45 4.89
C ARG A 46 7.86 -1.87 3.46
N GLY A 47 6.91 -2.44 2.72
CA GLY A 47 7.13 -2.93 1.35
C GLY A 47 8.03 -4.17 1.28
N GLU A 48 8.20 -4.91 2.39
CA GLU A 48 9.12 -6.04 2.46
C GLU A 48 8.63 -7.30 1.71
N TYR A 49 7.34 -7.38 1.36
CA TYR A 49 6.84 -8.37 0.42
C TYR A 49 5.49 -7.98 -0.18
N SER A 50 5.11 -8.63 -1.28
CA SER A 50 3.88 -8.38 -2.02
C SER A 50 2.72 -9.16 -1.41
N PRO A 51 1.59 -8.52 -1.08
CA PRO A 51 0.42 -9.25 -0.64
C PRO A 51 -0.11 -10.12 -1.79
N SER A 52 -0.70 -11.27 -1.46
CA SER A 52 -1.56 -11.95 -2.43
C SER A 52 -2.76 -11.06 -2.78
N LEU A 53 -3.36 -11.25 -3.95
CA LEU A 53 -4.56 -10.50 -4.35
C LEU A 53 -5.66 -10.59 -3.28
N VAL A 54 -5.88 -11.78 -2.71
CA VAL A 54 -6.87 -12.01 -1.65
C VAL A 54 -6.55 -11.17 -0.41
N LEU A 55 -5.30 -11.14 0.04
CA LEU A 55 -4.90 -10.33 1.19
C LEU A 55 -5.08 -8.84 0.91
N ALA A 56 -4.69 -8.39 -0.28
CA ALA A 56 -4.82 -6.99 -0.69
C ALA A 56 -6.29 -6.55 -0.71
N LEU A 57 -7.20 -7.38 -1.24
CA LEU A 57 -8.63 -7.14 -1.24
C LEU A 57 -9.23 -7.11 0.16
N ARG A 58 -8.80 -8.01 1.07
CA ARG A 58 -9.26 -8.01 2.47
C ARG A 58 -8.83 -6.75 3.21
N ILE A 59 -7.59 -6.30 2.98
CA ILE A 59 -7.07 -5.05 3.55
C ILE A 59 -7.88 -3.85 3.03
N ALA A 60 -8.11 -3.77 1.73
CA ALA A 60 -8.91 -2.70 1.12
C ALA A 60 -10.34 -2.67 1.69
N ALA A 61 -10.98 -3.84 1.83
CA ALA A 61 -12.30 -3.99 2.44
C ALA A 61 -12.31 -3.57 3.92
N ALA A 62 -11.31 -3.97 4.71
CA ALA A 62 -11.17 -3.57 6.12
C ALA A 62 -10.99 -2.05 6.29
N LEU A 63 -10.34 -1.41 5.32
CA LEU A 63 -10.19 0.04 5.26
C LEU A 63 -11.40 0.73 4.60
N GLY A 64 -12.33 0.01 3.98
CA GLY A 64 -13.47 0.60 3.28
C GLY A 64 -13.07 1.53 2.13
N VAL A 65 -11.99 1.21 1.41
CA VAL A 65 -11.52 1.95 0.23
C VAL A 65 -11.24 1.02 -0.94
N PRO A 66 -11.22 1.54 -2.18
CA PRO A 66 -10.77 0.78 -3.35
C PRO A 66 -9.35 0.21 -3.20
N LEU A 67 -9.08 -0.92 -3.86
CA LEU A 67 -7.77 -1.60 -3.82
C LEU A 67 -6.61 -0.69 -4.28
N ASP A 68 -6.83 0.04 -5.36
CA ASP A 68 -5.91 1.00 -5.98
C ASP A 68 -5.66 2.23 -5.11
N ALA A 69 -6.53 2.53 -4.16
CA ALA A 69 -6.26 3.54 -3.14
C ALA A 69 -5.22 3.07 -2.11
N VAL A 70 -5.09 1.75 -1.90
CA VAL A 70 -4.17 1.15 -0.91
C VAL A 70 -2.83 0.76 -1.55
N PHE A 71 -2.87 0.16 -2.74
CA PHE A 71 -1.70 -0.40 -3.42
C PHE A 71 -1.63 0.07 -4.87
N SER A 72 -0.43 0.34 -5.36
CA SER A 72 -0.19 0.76 -6.75
C SER A 72 1.12 0.19 -7.28
N LEU A 73 1.23 0.02 -8.60
CA LEU A 73 2.50 -0.31 -9.26
C LEU A 73 3.33 0.94 -9.61
N THR A 74 2.74 2.12 -9.49
CA THR A 74 3.40 3.42 -9.68
C THR A 74 3.35 4.25 -8.40
N PRO A 75 4.30 5.19 -8.21
CA PRO A 75 4.26 6.10 -7.08
C PRO A 75 2.90 6.80 -7.00
N PHE A 76 2.42 6.96 -5.77
CA PHE A 76 1.24 7.76 -5.52
C PHE A 76 1.59 9.24 -5.68
N ALA A 77 0.78 9.97 -6.45
CA ALA A 77 0.90 11.43 -6.51
C ALA A 77 0.81 12.02 -5.10
N SER A 78 1.70 12.94 -4.77
CA SER A 78 1.62 13.67 -3.52
C SER A 78 0.47 14.69 -3.60
N MET A 79 -0.04 15.11 -2.45
CA MET A 79 -1.06 16.17 -2.41
C MET A 79 -0.54 17.48 -3.00
N ALA A 80 0.76 17.76 -2.84
CA ALA A 80 1.42 18.90 -3.48
C ALA A 80 1.41 18.77 -5.01
N ASP A 81 1.73 17.58 -5.55
CA ASP A 81 1.66 17.34 -6.99
C ASP A 81 0.25 17.57 -7.52
N GLN A 82 -0.78 17.12 -6.78
CA GLN A 82 -2.18 17.29 -7.20
C GLN A 82 -2.65 18.74 -7.18
N LEU A 83 -2.22 19.52 -6.19
CA LEU A 83 -2.64 20.92 -6.01
C LEU A 83 -1.88 21.88 -6.93
N TYR A 84 -0.63 21.58 -7.29
CA TYR A 84 0.24 22.49 -8.05
C TYR A 84 0.53 22.06 -9.50
N ASN A 85 0.19 20.84 -9.93
CA ASN A 85 0.29 20.43 -11.35
C ASN A 85 -0.99 20.67 -12.17
N THR A 86 -2.02 21.36 -11.66
CA THR A 86 -3.28 21.62 -12.38
C THR A 86 -3.17 22.66 -13.51
N GLU A 87 -1.98 23.13 -13.87
CA GLU A 87 -1.77 24.10 -14.95
C GLU A 87 -1.60 23.48 -16.36
N GLY A 88 -1.67 22.15 -16.51
CA GLY A 88 -1.32 21.46 -17.76
C GLY A 88 -2.45 21.11 -18.75
N GLU A 89 -3.71 20.98 -18.31
CA GLU A 89 -4.79 20.40 -19.14
C GLU A 89 -5.87 21.41 -19.55
N ARG A 90 -5.45 22.63 -19.94
CA ARG A 90 -6.26 23.50 -20.82
C ARG A 90 -5.67 23.47 -22.23
N ARG A 91 -5.90 22.40 -22.98
CA ARG A 91 -5.79 22.38 -24.44
C ARG A 91 -6.87 21.51 -25.05
#